data_AF-A0A382AVN6-F1
#
_entry.id   AF-A0A382AVN6-F1
#
_cell.length_a   1.000
_cell.length_b   1.000
_cell.length_c   1.000
_cell.angle_alpha   90.00
_cell.angle_beta   90.00
_cell.angle_gamma   90.00
#
_symmetry.space_group_name_H-M   'P 1'
#
loop_
_entity.id
_entity.type
_entity.pdbx_description
1 polymer ?
#
loop_
_entity_poly.entity_id
_entity_poly.type
_entity_poly.pdbx_seq_one_letter_code
_entity_poly.pdbx_strand_id
1 'polypeptide(L)'
;MKHLLAFGASATVAALLLMRILPELVAGPEQKAKLEIAKAQIEVNMPNASSEEAPESALPLLLPPPPVPKIPPSPEAKQVAEAPKPSTPIIERSPQALPETVEPVEPAAKAASKAGATDITISPNSKPVFKAAPAEKVVVKVVPLPRPRPVSKQVVVETRTVAAPSENVETQRDSSPQPDIVSAARSEVHSVTPGPTVEAEGRVLLRILEHGSGPEIEIAWPVSAIQRRALYRLFEVCYGMEIAVIDSGGRLYNRTGEAGRPWRLNMDRFSGFVRQPSGRLTLDEKDGIARIRAFHGGLRAAHNVRLFPRRLDALLLGGLKAVVGKSYASASTIRAHYRRDGDMVLVEGIRLDGQPILGRIDLSKAGRSCRPDKWS
;
A
#
# COMPACT_ATOMS: atom_id res chain seq x y z
N MET A 1 0.34 -56.83 17.90
CA MET A 1 -0.12 -56.53 16.52
C MET A 1 -0.37 -55.03 16.29
N LYS A 2 0.60 -54.14 16.58
CA LYS A 2 0.47 -52.68 16.33
C LYS A 2 1.66 -52.05 15.60
N HIS A 3 2.69 -52.84 15.25
CA HIS A 3 3.89 -52.35 14.54
C HIS A 3 3.94 -52.70 13.04
N LEU A 4 2.90 -53.34 12.50
CA LEU A 4 2.87 -53.79 11.09
C LEU A 4 2.20 -52.82 10.11
N LEU A 5 1.62 -51.70 10.59
CA LEU A 5 0.93 -50.72 9.74
C LEU A 5 1.75 -49.46 9.41
N ALA A 6 2.96 -49.30 9.97
CA ALA A 6 3.76 -48.08 9.79
C ALA A 6 4.69 -48.10 8.57
N PHE A 7 4.91 -49.24 7.92
CA PHE A 7 5.82 -49.35 6.76
C PHE A 7 5.14 -49.20 5.39
N GLY A 8 3.81 -49.19 5.33
CA GLY A 8 3.07 -49.09 4.06
C GLY A 8 2.99 -47.69 3.44
N ALA A 9 3.22 -46.63 4.23
CA ALA A 9 3.07 -45.25 3.75
C ALA A 9 4.34 -44.64 3.15
N SER A 10 5.51 -45.25 3.35
CA SER A 10 6.79 -44.69 2.89
C SER A 10 7.12 -45.08 1.43
N ALA A 11 6.74 -46.30 1.02
CA ALA A 11 7.04 -46.79 -0.33
C ALA A 11 6.23 -46.09 -1.44
N THR A 12 5.00 -45.67 -1.14
CA THR A 12 4.14 -44.96 -2.12
C THR A 12 4.58 -43.53 -2.38
N VAL A 13 5.12 -42.83 -1.37
CA VAL A 13 5.66 -41.46 -1.53
C VAL A 13 6.95 -41.49 -2.35
N ALA A 14 7.82 -42.47 -2.14
CA ALA A 14 9.04 -42.64 -2.94
C ALA A 14 8.74 -42.95 -4.42
N ALA A 15 7.74 -43.80 -4.70
CA ALA A 15 7.32 -44.11 -6.06
C ALA A 15 6.70 -42.90 -6.80
N LEU A 16 5.91 -42.07 -6.09
CA LEU A 16 5.34 -40.83 -6.64
C LEU A 16 6.41 -39.75 -6.91
N LEU A 17 7.45 -39.68 -6.08
CA LEU A 17 8.59 -38.78 -6.31
C LEU A 17 9.43 -39.24 -7.52
N LEU A 18 9.68 -40.54 -7.67
CA LEU A 18 10.40 -41.07 -8.83
C LEU A 18 9.65 -40.84 -10.15
N MET A 19 8.33 -41.05 -10.18
CA MET A 19 7.48 -40.78 -11.35
C MET A 19 7.48 -39.31 -11.78
N ARG A 20 7.76 -38.36 -10.87
CA ARG A 20 7.79 -36.93 -11.20
C ARG A 20 9.14 -36.45 -11.76
N ILE A 21 10.23 -37.16 -11.49
CA ILE A 21 11.59 -36.76 -11.88
C ILE A 21 12.00 -37.43 -13.21
N LEU A 22 11.39 -38.56 -13.56
CA LEU A 22 11.69 -39.31 -14.78
C LEU A 22 11.45 -38.58 -16.13
N PRO A 23 10.56 -37.59 -16.29
CA PRO A 23 10.38 -36.92 -17.58
C PRO A 23 11.57 -36.07 -18.04
N GLU A 24 12.44 -35.62 -17.12
CA GLU A 24 13.58 -34.75 -17.43
C GLU A 24 14.79 -35.52 -17.99
N LEU A 25 14.90 -36.82 -17.73
CA LEU A 25 16.04 -37.64 -18.14
C LEU A 25 15.89 -38.27 -19.54
N VAL A 26 14.69 -38.20 -20.14
CA VAL A 26 14.40 -38.79 -21.47
C VAL A 26 14.40 -37.74 -22.59
N ALA A 27 14.53 -36.45 -22.27
CA ALA A 27 14.68 -35.40 -23.27
C ALA A 27 16.12 -35.37 -23.82
N GLY A 28 16.36 -36.19 -24.85
CA GLY A 28 17.63 -36.21 -25.59
C GLY A 28 17.99 -34.84 -26.20
N PRO A 29 19.29 -34.61 -26.48
CA PRO A 29 19.83 -33.32 -26.90
C PRO A 29 19.22 -32.74 -28.19
N GLU A 30 18.52 -33.55 -29.00
CA GLU A 30 17.85 -33.08 -30.22
C GLU A 30 16.59 -32.23 -29.96
N GLN A 31 15.88 -32.41 -28.84
CA GLN A 31 14.68 -31.61 -28.55
C GLN A 31 15.01 -30.22 -28.01
N LYS A 32 16.16 -30.03 -27.34
CA LYS A 32 16.62 -28.70 -26.90
C LYS A 32 16.97 -27.79 -28.08
N ALA A 33 17.52 -28.34 -29.18
CA ALA A 33 17.84 -27.56 -30.37
C ALA A 33 16.57 -27.06 -31.11
N LYS A 34 15.50 -27.86 -31.16
CA LYS A 34 14.22 -27.43 -31.78
C LYS A 34 13.46 -26.39 -30.95
N LEU A 35 13.61 -26.39 -29.62
CA LEU A 35 12.93 -25.41 -28.76
C LEU A 35 13.59 -24.03 -28.79
N GLU A 36 14.91 -23.94 -29.00
CA GLU A 36 15.59 -22.64 -29.17
C GLU A 36 15.32 -21.99 -30.54
N ILE A 37 15.21 -22.78 -31.61
CA ILE A 37 14.90 -22.25 -32.95
C ILE A 37 13.48 -21.68 -33.00
N ALA A 38 12.52 -22.29 -32.28
CA ALA A 38 11.15 -21.78 -32.19
C ALA A 38 11.05 -20.47 -31.38
N LYS A 39 12.01 -20.19 -30.49
CA LYS A 39 12.04 -18.96 -29.69
C LYS A 39 12.67 -17.79 -30.46
N ALA A 40 13.61 -18.07 -31.35
CA ALA A 40 14.24 -17.05 -32.20
C ALA A 40 13.34 -16.55 -33.34
N GLN A 41 12.32 -17.31 -33.77
CA GLN A 41 11.42 -16.89 -34.85
C GLN A 41 10.21 -16.04 -34.40
N ILE A 42 9.99 -15.87 -33.10
CA ILE A 42 8.87 -15.05 -32.59
C ILE A 42 9.30 -13.59 -32.33
N GLU A 43 10.59 -13.28 -32.39
CA GLU A 43 11.13 -11.93 -32.14
C GLU A 43 11.31 -11.06 -33.40
N VAL A 44 10.79 -11.50 -34.55
CA VAL A 44 10.83 -10.75 -35.82
C VAL A 44 9.42 -10.54 -36.38
N ASN A 45 8.52 -10.00 -35.57
CA ASN A 45 7.29 -9.38 -36.08
C ASN A 45 6.64 -8.47 -35.03
N MET A 46 7.32 -7.37 -34.67
CA MET A 46 6.64 -6.20 -34.11
C MET A 46 6.56 -5.12 -35.18
N PRO A 47 5.35 -4.63 -35.53
CA PRO A 47 5.23 -3.47 -36.39
C PRO A 47 5.78 -2.25 -35.64
N ASN A 48 6.72 -1.58 -36.31
CA ASN A 48 7.35 -0.34 -35.93
C ASN A 48 6.27 0.72 -35.68
N ALA A 49 6.01 1.05 -34.40
CA ALA A 49 5.12 2.14 -34.03
C ALA A 49 5.82 3.46 -34.34
N SER A 50 5.43 4.03 -35.47
CA SER A 50 5.84 5.34 -35.95
C SER A 50 5.70 6.40 -34.85
N SER A 51 6.76 7.18 -34.68
CA SER A 51 6.79 8.41 -33.91
C SER A 51 5.66 9.34 -34.36
N GLU A 52 4.69 9.59 -33.48
CA GLU A 52 3.68 10.62 -33.66
C GLU A 52 4.20 11.88 -32.96
N GLU A 53 4.52 12.89 -33.78
CA GLU A 53 4.96 14.21 -33.35
C GLU A 53 3.91 14.85 -32.44
N ALA A 54 4.36 15.30 -31.27
CA ALA A 54 3.54 16.05 -30.33
C ALA A 54 3.29 17.46 -30.88
N PRO A 55 2.04 17.98 -30.85
CA PRO A 55 1.80 19.38 -31.18
C PRO A 55 2.31 20.29 -30.04
N GLU A 56 3.40 21.00 -30.31
CA GLU A 56 3.78 22.21 -29.60
C GLU A 56 2.75 23.32 -29.85
N SER A 57 1.95 23.64 -28.82
CA SER A 57 1.52 25.00 -28.47
C SER A 57 0.34 24.96 -27.50
N ALA A 58 0.65 24.86 -26.22
CA ALA A 58 -0.27 25.23 -25.16
C ALA A 58 0.22 26.56 -24.57
N LEU A 59 -0.48 27.65 -24.89
CA LEU A 59 -0.27 28.95 -24.26
C LEU A 59 -0.47 28.81 -22.74
N PRO A 60 0.38 29.44 -21.91
CA PRO A 60 0.24 29.39 -20.47
C PRO A 60 -1.08 30.08 -20.06
N LEU A 61 -2.01 29.30 -19.54
CA LEU A 61 -3.22 29.82 -18.91
C LEU A 61 -2.81 30.48 -17.59
N LEU A 62 -2.74 31.82 -17.58
CA LEU A 62 -2.48 32.62 -16.40
C LEU A 62 -3.70 32.52 -15.47
N LEU A 63 -3.60 31.73 -14.40
CA LEU A 63 -4.62 31.71 -13.36
C LEU A 63 -4.59 33.03 -12.57
N PRO A 64 -5.76 33.62 -12.23
CA PRO A 64 -5.80 34.82 -11.42
C PRO A 64 -5.20 34.57 -10.02
N PRO A 65 -4.56 35.57 -9.41
CA PRO A 65 -3.99 35.42 -8.08
C PRO A 65 -5.10 35.08 -7.07
N PRO A 66 -4.82 34.18 -6.11
CA PRO A 66 -5.80 33.79 -5.10
C PRO A 66 -6.23 35.01 -4.27
N PRO A 67 -7.50 35.06 -3.84
CA PRO A 67 -8.00 36.15 -3.00
C PRO A 67 -7.22 36.19 -1.68
N VAL A 68 -6.67 37.37 -1.37
CA VAL A 68 -5.94 37.62 -0.12
C VAL A 68 -6.89 37.35 1.06
N PRO A 69 -6.52 36.46 2.01
CA PRO A 69 -7.30 36.25 3.22
C PRO A 69 -7.42 37.56 3.99
N LYS A 70 -8.65 38.02 4.24
CA LYS A 70 -8.93 39.14 5.14
C LYS A 70 -8.54 38.69 6.56
N ILE A 71 -7.39 39.14 7.03
CA ILE A 71 -6.96 38.99 8.42
C ILE A 71 -7.93 39.81 9.28
N PRO A 72 -8.68 39.19 10.20
CA PRO A 72 -9.51 39.95 11.14
C PRO A 72 -8.61 40.80 12.05
N PRO A 73 -9.01 42.03 12.38
CA PRO A 73 -8.23 42.90 13.25
C PRO A 73 -8.05 42.25 14.63
N SER A 74 -6.78 42.19 15.05
CA SER A 74 -6.37 41.76 16.38
C SER A 74 -7.08 42.60 17.44
N PRO A 75 -7.75 42.00 18.44
CA PRO A 75 -8.38 42.76 19.51
C PRO A 75 -7.31 43.46 20.35
N GLU A 76 -7.47 44.78 20.49
CA GLU A 76 -6.68 45.65 21.34
C GLU A 76 -6.59 45.10 22.77
N ALA A 77 -5.35 45.00 23.26
CA ALA A 77 -5.04 44.75 24.65
C ALA A 77 -5.51 45.93 25.51
N LYS A 78 -6.62 45.74 26.24
CA LYS A 78 -6.95 46.59 27.38
C LYS A 78 -6.02 46.26 28.53
N GLN A 79 -5.15 47.21 28.84
CA GLN A 79 -4.45 47.33 30.12
C GLN A 79 -5.48 47.46 31.24
N VAL A 80 -5.40 46.59 32.25
CA VAL A 80 -5.90 46.88 33.60
C VAL A 80 -4.81 46.47 34.57
N ALA A 81 -4.27 47.46 35.25
CA ALA A 81 -3.39 47.34 36.38
C ALA A 81 -4.21 47.01 37.63
N GLU A 82 -3.83 45.97 38.38
CA GLU A 82 -4.05 45.95 39.83
C GLU A 82 -3.05 44.99 40.49
N ALA A 83 -2.32 45.50 41.47
CA ALA A 83 -1.26 44.80 42.18
C ALA A 83 -1.82 43.97 43.36
N PRO A 84 -1.44 42.68 43.50
CA PRO A 84 -1.66 41.96 44.75
C PRO A 84 -0.43 42.04 45.68
N LYS A 85 -0.74 42.23 46.96
CA LYS A 85 0.15 42.33 48.13
C LYS A 85 1.00 41.05 48.36
N PRO A 86 2.11 41.16 49.12
CA PRO A 86 3.01 40.05 49.39
C PRO A 86 2.48 39.13 50.50
N SER A 87 2.36 37.83 50.20
CA SER A 87 2.03 36.77 51.16
C SER A 87 3.27 35.91 51.45
N THR A 88 3.77 36.06 52.67
CA THR A 88 4.52 35.12 53.56
C THR A 88 5.30 33.90 53.02
N PRO A 89 6.48 33.61 53.60
CA PRO A 89 7.32 32.46 53.24
C PRO A 89 6.75 31.13 53.74
N ILE A 90 6.74 30.12 52.86
CA ILE A 90 6.38 28.74 53.19
C ILE A 90 7.57 28.08 53.88
N ILE A 91 7.33 27.62 55.10
CA ILE A 91 8.24 26.83 55.92
C ILE A 91 8.38 25.43 55.32
N GLU A 92 9.62 25.09 54.99
CA GLU A 92 10.07 23.76 54.59
C GLU A 92 9.96 22.80 55.79
N ARG A 93 9.05 21.83 55.70
CA ARG A 93 8.95 20.70 56.64
C ARG A 93 9.29 19.41 55.92
N SER A 94 10.49 18.94 56.22
CA SER A 94 10.99 17.59 55.96
C SER A 94 10.25 16.57 56.83
N PRO A 95 9.73 15.46 56.28
CA PRO A 95 9.35 14.30 57.09
C PRO A 95 10.43 13.22 57.02
N GLN A 96 10.93 12.88 58.20
CA GLN A 96 11.82 11.76 58.48
C GLN A 96 11.15 10.41 58.16
N ALA A 97 11.98 9.47 57.73
CA ALA A 97 11.66 8.07 57.51
C ALA A 97 11.55 7.28 58.83
N LEU A 98 10.62 6.32 58.88
CA LEU A 98 10.78 5.06 59.62
C LEU A 98 10.02 3.94 58.89
N PRO A 99 10.54 2.70 58.90
CA PRO A 99 9.97 1.56 58.17
C PRO A 99 8.89 0.84 58.99
N GLU A 100 7.78 0.51 58.35
CA GLU A 100 6.75 -0.38 58.91
C GLU A 100 6.90 -1.77 58.29
N THR A 101 7.15 -2.75 59.15
CA THR A 101 7.28 -4.18 58.86
C THR A 101 5.92 -4.75 58.48
N VAL A 102 5.80 -5.30 57.27
CA VAL A 102 4.59 -5.98 56.81
C VAL A 102 4.72 -7.49 57.04
N GLU A 103 3.81 -8.04 57.84
CA GLU A 103 3.68 -9.48 58.06
C GLU A 103 3.12 -10.23 56.83
N PRO A 104 3.50 -11.50 56.59
CA PRO A 104 2.99 -12.30 55.49
C PRO A 104 1.58 -12.83 55.78
N VAL A 105 0.61 -12.51 54.94
CA VAL A 105 -0.75 -13.09 55.00
C VAL A 105 -0.76 -14.46 54.32
N GLU A 106 -1.11 -15.50 55.09
CA GLU A 106 -1.35 -16.86 54.61
C GLU A 106 -2.59 -16.97 53.68
N PRO A 107 -2.57 -17.86 52.67
CA PRO A 107 -3.74 -18.15 51.85
C PRO A 107 -4.62 -19.24 52.49
N ALA A 108 -5.80 -18.85 52.98
CA ALA A 108 -6.83 -19.79 53.40
C ALA A 108 -7.58 -20.39 52.19
N ALA A 109 -7.49 -21.70 52.08
CA ALA A 109 -8.25 -22.54 51.16
C ALA A 109 -9.71 -22.76 51.60
N LYS A 110 -10.50 -23.29 50.64
CA LYS A 110 -11.88 -23.84 50.71
C LYS A 110 -13.01 -22.84 50.41
N ALA A 111 -13.71 -23.06 49.31
CA ALA A 111 -14.89 -23.94 49.30
C ALA A 111 -15.55 -23.93 47.91
N ALA A 112 -15.62 -25.10 47.28
CA ALA A 112 -16.50 -25.35 46.16
C ALA A 112 -17.96 -25.39 46.65
N SER A 113 -18.85 -24.61 46.03
CA SER A 113 -20.29 -24.80 46.16
C SER A 113 -20.95 -24.83 44.78
N LYS A 114 -21.93 -25.73 44.71
CA LYS A 114 -22.64 -26.25 43.55
C LYS A 114 -23.66 -25.25 42.99
N ALA A 115 -23.90 -25.45 41.69
CA ALA A 115 -25.20 -25.49 41.00
C ALA A 115 -26.24 -24.39 41.30
N GLY A 116 -26.56 -23.63 40.24
CA GLY A 116 -27.76 -22.81 40.16
C GLY A 116 -28.05 -22.51 38.69
N ALA A 117 -28.66 -23.47 38.01
CA ALA A 117 -29.23 -23.28 36.68
C ALA A 117 -30.39 -22.27 36.79
N THR A 118 -30.27 -21.14 36.09
CA THR A 118 -31.41 -20.27 35.80
C THR A 118 -31.65 -20.28 34.31
N ASP A 119 -32.71 -20.98 33.97
CA ASP A 119 -33.35 -21.10 32.68
C ASP A 119 -33.93 -19.73 32.30
N ILE A 120 -33.31 -19.05 31.32
CA ILE A 120 -33.89 -17.84 30.73
C ILE A 120 -34.61 -18.26 29.45
N THR A 121 -35.91 -18.53 29.62
CA THR A 121 -36.87 -18.66 28.53
C THR A 121 -37.02 -17.31 27.83
N ILE A 122 -36.46 -17.17 26.62
CA ILE A 122 -36.72 -16.04 25.72
C ILE A 122 -37.82 -16.47 24.75
N SER A 123 -39.03 -15.94 24.94
CA SER A 123 -40.14 -16.05 23.99
C SER A 123 -39.86 -15.23 22.71
N PRO A 124 -40.14 -15.77 21.51
CA PRO A 124 -39.95 -15.06 20.25
C PRO A 124 -41.28 -14.45 19.79
N ASN A 125 -41.47 -13.13 19.93
CA ASN A 125 -42.52 -12.47 19.16
C ASN A 125 -42.30 -10.96 18.99
N SER A 126 -41.92 -10.54 17.80
CA SER A 126 -42.43 -9.31 17.17
C SER A 126 -41.92 -9.21 15.73
N LYS A 127 -42.82 -9.46 14.77
CA LYS A 127 -42.65 -9.11 13.37
C LYS A 127 -42.80 -7.59 13.21
N PRO A 128 -41.85 -6.85 12.63
CA PRO A 128 -42.13 -5.49 12.19
C PRO A 128 -42.87 -5.52 10.85
N VAL A 129 -44.15 -5.12 10.89
CA VAL A 129 -44.95 -4.79 9.71
C VAL A 129 -44.49 -3.43 9.19
N PHE A 130 -43.71 -3.42 8.12
CA PHE A 130 -43.43 -2.20 7.36
C PHE A 130 -44.60 -1.94 6.39
N LYS A 131 -45.38 -0.91 6.67
CA LYS A 131 -46.31 -0.32 5.70
C LYS A 131 -45.50 0.39 4.61
N ALA A 132 -45.58 -0.12 3.39
CA ALA A 132 -45.04 0.54 2.21
C ALA A 132 -45.90 1.77 1.86
N ALA A 133 -45.27 2.94 1.77
CA ALA A 133 -45.87 4.11 1.15
C ALA A 133 -45.83 3.96 -0.39
N PRO A 134 -46.85 4.45 -1.12
CA PRO A 134 -46.91 4.29 -2.57
C PRO A 134 -45.90 5.20 -3.26
N ALA A 135 -45.10 4.62 -4.15
CA ALA A 135 -44.13 5.32 -4.98
C ALA A 135 -44.86 6.19 -6.03
N GLU A 136 -44.62 7.49 -5.95
CA GLU A 136 -45.05 8.48 -6.93
C GLU A 136 -44.23 8.32 -8.23
N LYS A 137 -44.93 8.01 -9.32
CA LYS A 137 -44.33 7.83 -10.65
C LYS A 137 -43.99 9.19 -11.25
N VAL A 138 -42.73 9.61 -11.13
CA VAL A 138 -42.20 10.75 -11.90
C VAL A 138 -41.84 10.26 -13.30
N VAL A 139 -42.69 10.59 -14.28
CA VAL A 139 -42.44 10.36 -15.72
C VAL A 139 -41.49 11.45 -16.21
N VAL A 140 -40.20 11.15 -16.30
CA VAL A 140 -39.21 12.03 -16.92
C VAL A 140 -39.25 11.82 -18.44
N LYS A 141 -39.72 12.83 -19.17
CA LYS A 141 -39.72 12.88 -20.63
C LYS A 141 -38.29 13.08 -21.12
N VAL A 142 -37.65 12.01 -21.59
CA VAL A 142 -36.29 12.05 -22.15
C VAL A 142 -36.32 12.71 -23.52
N VAL A 143 -35.70 13.89 -23.64
CA VAL A 143 -35.45 14.57 -24.91
C VAL A 143 -34.26 13.87 -25.60
N PRO A 144 -34.39 13.39 -26.86
CA PRO A 144 -33.29 12.72 -27.54
C PRO A 144 -32.15 13.69 -27.85
N LEU A 145 -30.92 13.32 -27.49
CA LEU A 145 -29.73 14.05 -27.91
C LEU A 145 -29.51 13.92 -29.44
N PRO A 146 -29.09 15.00 -30.12
CA PRO A 146 -28.79 14.98 -31.54
C PRO A 146 -27.58 14.09 -31.86
N ARG A 147 -27.71 13.24 -32.88
CA ARG A 147 -26.64 12.36 -33.37
C ARG A 147 -25.52 13.18 -34.03
N PRO A 148 -24.25 12.96 -33.70
CA PRO A 148 -23.13 13.57 -34.40
C PRO A 148 -23.01 13.00 -35.82
N ARG A 149 -22.77 13.90 -36.79
CA ARG A 149 -22.54 13.56 -38.20
C ARG A 149 -21.12 12.98 -38.37
N PRO A 150 -20.93 11.94 -39.21
CA PRO A 150 -19.62 11.41 -39.49
C PRO A 150 -18.82 12.38 -40.37
N VAL A 151 -17.65 12.80 -39.87
CA VAL A 151 -16.65 13.55 -40.63
C VAL A 151 -15.87 12.55 -41.49
N SER A 152 -16.04 12.67 -42.81
CA SER A 152 -15.26 11.95 -43.81
C SER A 152 -13.85 12.54 -43.88
N LYS A 153 -12.83 11.75 -43.51
CA LYS A 153 -11.43 12.09 -43.76
C LYS A 153 -11.00 11.39 -45.05
N GLN A 154 -10.80 12.17 -46.11
CA GLN A 154 -10.06 11.72 -47.28
C GLN A 154 -8.57 11.77 -46.95
N VAL A 155 -7.91 10.61 -46.98
CA VAL A 155 -6.46 10.49 -46.90
C VAL A 155 -5.94 10.36 -48.32
N VAL A 156 -5.23 11.39 -48.78
CA VAL A 156 -4.45 11.38 -50.02
C VAL A 156 -3.14 10.68 -49.71
N VAL A 157 -2.90 9.53 -50.36
CA VAL A 157 -1.63 8.80 -50.31
C VAL A 157 -0.81 9.24 -51.52
N GLU A 158 0.29 9.95 -51.26
CA GLU A 158 1.28 10.30 -52.29
C GLU A 158 2.45 9.33 -52.19
N THR A 159 2.51 8.40 -53.13
CA THR A 159 3.54 7.38 -53.26
C THR A 159 4.75 7.99 -53.96
N ARG A 160 5.85 8.20 -53.22
CA ARG A 160 7.13 8.63 -53.82
C ARG A 160 8.11 7.46 -53.89
N THR A 161 8.23 6.91 -55.09
CA THR A 161 9.27 5.97 -55.51
C THR A 161 10.62 6.68 -55.50
N VAL A 162 11.61 6.13 -54.80
CA VAL A 162 13.02 6.49 -54.99
C VAL A 162 13.83 5.21 -55.17
N ALA A 163 14.50 5.16 -56.31
CA ALA A 163 15.37 4.10 -56.77
C ALA A 163 16.70 4.07 -56.00
N ALA A 164 17.25 2.86 -55.86
CA ALA A 164 18.66 2.63 -55.56
C ALA A 164 19.55 3.15 -56.72
N PRO A 165 20.82 3.49 -56.43
CA PRO A 165 21.87 2.51 -56.72
C PRO A 165 23.04 2.46 -55.71
N SER A 166 23.78 1.35 -55.79
CA SER A 166 24.99 1.00 -55.03
C SER A 166 26.14 2.00 -55.15
N GLU A 167 26.95 2.11 -54.10
CA GLU A 167 28.40 2.28 -54.27
C GLU A 167 29.18 1.72 -53.07
N ASN A 168 30.22 0.94 -53.40
CA ASN A 168 31.22 0.40 -52.49
C ASN A 168 31.95 1.53 -51.75
N VAL A 169 32.03 1.45 -50.42
CA VAL A 169 33.04 2.18 -49.65
C VAL A 169 33.75 1.19 -48.74
N GLU A 170 34.99 0.93 -49.12
CA GLU A 170 36.02 0.20 -48.40
C GLU A 170 36.47 1.06 -47.21
N THR A 171 35.93 0.77 -46.02
CA THR A 171 36.30 1.49 -44.80
C THR A 171 37.48 0.81 -44.13
N GLN A 172 38.61 1.50 -44.18
CA GLN A 172 39.85 1.25 -43.46
C GLN A 172 39.60 0.95 -41.97
N ARG A 173 40.20 -0.14 -41.50
CA ARG A 173 40.46 -0.39 -40.07
C ARG A 173 41.45 0.67 -39.59
N ASP A 174 40.94 1.73 -38.99
CA ASP A 174 41.76 2.61 -38.17
C ASP A 174 41.59 2.22 -36.69
N SER A 175 42.71 1.88 -36.07
CA SER A 175 42.79 1.39 -34.71
C SER A 175 42.65 2.58 -33.76
N SER A 176 41.41 2.99 -33.46
CA SER A 176 41.17 3.96 -32.41
C SER A 176 41.48 3.36 -31.03
N PRO A 177 42.20 4.09 -30.16
CA PRO A 177 42.48 3.64 -28.80
C PRO A 177 41.16 3.41 -28.06
N GLN A 178 40.99 2.23 -27.44
CA GLN A 178 39.88 2.01 -26.52
C GLN A 178 39.91 3.11 -25.46
N PRO A 179 38.85 3.92 -25.31
CA PRO A 179 38.75 4.79 -24.15
C PRO A 179 38.70 3.89 -22.92
N ASP A 180 39.65 4.09 -22.03
CA ASP A 180 39.67 3.47 -20.71
C ASP A 180 38.27 3.59 -20.11
N ILE A 181 37.60 2.44 -19.98
CA ILE A 181 36.33 2.33 -19.29
C ILE A 181 36.65 2.66 -17.83
N VAL A 182 36.52 3.94 -17.49
CA VAL A 182 36.61 4.43 -16.13
C VAL A 182 35.53 3.69 -15.36
N SER A 183 35.99 2.67 -14.63
CA SER A 183 35.21 1.83 -13.74
C SER A 183 34.40 2.76 -12.83
N ALA A 184 33.13 2.98 -13.21
CA ALA A 184 32.20 3.78 -12.44
C ALA A 184 32.09 3.12 -11.08
N ALA A 185 32.73 3.75 -10.08
CA ALA A 185 32.66 3.34 -8.69
C ALA A 185 31.19 3.10 -8.36
N ARG A 186 30.83 1.82 -8.18
CA ARG A 186 29.49 1.41 -7.75
C ARG A 186 29.24 2.08 -6.41
N SER A 187 28.55 3.21 -6.42
CA SER A 187 28.07 3.84 -5.19
C SER A 187 27.23 2.79 -4.45
N GLU A 188 27.72 2.35 -3.30
CA GLU A 188 27.03 1.37 -2.48
C GLU A 188 25.67 1.93 -2.08
N VAL A 189 24.60 1.27 -2.53
CA VAL A 189 23.24 1.68 -2.20
C VAL A 189 23.04 1.46 -0.70
N HIS A 190 22.85 2.55 0.05
CA HIS A 190 22.59 2.49 1.48
C HIS A 190 21.29 1.73 1.75
N SER A 191 21.41 0.54 2.35
CA SER A 191 20.29 -0.34 2.65
C SER A 191 19.94 -0.21 4.13
N VAL A 192 18.80 0.40 4.42
CA VAL A 192 18.29 0.47 5.79
C VAL A 192 17.44 -0.77 6.04
N THR A 193 17.93 -1.66 6.91
CA THR A 193 17.12 -2.73 7.49
C THR A 193 16.57 -2.22 8.82
N PRO A 194 15.28 -1.87 8.92
CA PRO A 194 14.69 -1.26 10.10
C PRO A 194 14.88 -2.11 11.35
N GLY A 195 15.58 -1.58 12.36
CA GLY A 195 15.70 -2.17 13.68
C GLY A 195 14.66 -1.63 14.67
N PRO A 196 14.71 -2.05 15.95
CA PRO A 196 13.84 -1.51 17.00
C PRO A 196 13.95 0.01 17.18
N THR A 197 15.14 0.57 16.93
CA THR A 197 15.41 2.02 16.97
C THR A 197 14.69 2.75 15.85
N VAL A 198 14.81 2.26 14.62
CA VAL A 198 14.11 2.78 13.44
C VAL A 198 12.59 2.70 13.63
N GLU A 199 12.09 1.60 14.20
CA GLU A 199 10.67 1.47 14.55
C GLU A 199 10.23 2.51 15.58
N ALA A 200 11.04 2.75 16.61
CA ALA A 200 10.74 3.72 17.66
C ALA A 200 10.68 5.15 17.12
N GLU A 201 11.66 5.55 16.30
CA GLU A 201 11.67 6.85 15.63
C GLU A 201 10.47 6.99 14.69
N GLY A 202 10.19 5.94 13.92
CA GLY A 202 9.01 5.85 13.07
C GLY A 202 7.69 6.03 13.82
N ARG A 203 7.55 5.47 15.04
CA ARG A 203 6.36 5.67 15.88
C ARG A 203 6.20 7.13 16.32
N VAL A 204 7.29 7.85 16.55
CA VAL A 204 7.24 9.29 16.86
C VAL A 204 6.75 10.06 15.65
N LEU A 205 7.32 9.81 14.46
CA LEU A 205 6.89 10.44 13.21
C LEU A 205 5.43 10.14 12.88
N LEU A 206 4.99 8.91 13.14
CA LEU A 206 3.60 8.49 12.95
C LEU A 206 2.64 9.38 13.76
N ARG A 207 2.95 9.64 15.03
CA ARG A 207 2.13 10.52 15.89
C ARG A 207 2.11 11.96 15.38
N ILE A 208 3.25 12.48 14.92
CA ILE A 208 3.35 13.84 14.38
C ILE A 208 2.47 14.00 13.13
N LEU A 209 2.57 13.04 12.19
CA LEU A 209 1.76 13.04 10.98
C LEU A 209 0.26 12.84 11.28
N GLU A 210 -0.10 12.15 12.37
CA GLU A 210 -1.50 11.91 12.76
C GLU A 210 -2.17 13.22 13.22
N HIS A 211 -1.37 14.23 13.58
CA HIS A 211 -1.81 15.60 13.82
C HIS A 211 -1.76 16.51 12.58
N GLY A 212 -1.48 15.96 11.39
CA GLY A 212 -1.49 16.68 10.12
C GLY A 212 -0.16 17.36 9.76
N SER A 213 0.92 17.05 10.45
CA SER A 213 2.24 17.66 10.21
C SER A 213 3.21 16.71 9.53
N GLY A 214 3.74 17.09 8.36
CA GLY A 214 4.83 16.39 7.67
C GLY A 214 4.65 16.35 6.15
N PRO A 215 5.57 15.66 5.43
CA PRO A 215 5.54 15.60 3.97
C PRO A 215 4.36 14.79 3.45
N GLU A 216 3.92 15.10 2.24
CA GLU A 216 3.09 14.19 1.45
C GLU A 216 3.94 12.99 1.02
N ILE A 217 3.45 11.77 1.24
CA ILE A 217 4.17 10.54 0.92
C ILE A 217 3.40 9.74 -0.13
N GLU A 218 4.03 9.54 -1.29
CA GLU A 218 3.48 8.75 -2.39
C GLU A 218 4.39 7.54 -2.65
N ILE A 219 3.82 6.34 -2.62
CA ILE A 219 4.57 5.11 -2.93
C ILE A 219 3.88 4.36 -4.05
N ALA A 220 4.52 4.38 -5.22
CA ALA A 220 4.04 3.73 -6.42
C ALA A 220 4.07 2.21 -6.29
N TRP A 221 3.06 1.56 -6.87
CA TRP A 221 2.99 0.12 -6.98
C TRP A 221 3.58 -0.36 -8.31
N PRO A 222 4.00 -1.64 -8.43
CA PRO A 222 4.50 -2.18 -9.68
C PRO A 222 3.53 -2.00 -10.86
N VAL A 223 4.08 -1.62 -12.01
CA VAL A 223 3.32 -1.42 -13.26
C VAL A 223 2.79 -2.77 -13.78
N SER A 224 3.59 -3.83 -13.68
CA SER A 224 3.20 -5.19 -14.05
C SER A 224 1.99 -5.67 -13.24
N ALA A 225 0.94 -6.12 -13.93
CA ALA A 225 -0.28 -6.60 -13.28
C ALA A 225 -0.04 -7.82 -12.39
N ILE A 226 0.87 -8.71 -12.80
CA ILE A 226 1.24 -9.90 -12.04
C ILE A 226 1.96 -9.51 -10.76
N GLN A 227 2.98 -8.64 -10.86
CA GLN A 227 3.73 -8.17 -9.69
C GLN A 227 2.84 -7.36 -8.73
N ARG A 228 1.94 -6.53 -9.26
CA ARG A 228 0.99 -5.75 -8.46
C ARG A 228 0.03 -6.66 -7.69
N ARG A 229 -0.50 -7.70 -8.32
CA ARG A 229 -1.35 -8.72 -7.67
C ARG A 229 -0.58 -9.48 -6.59
N ALA A 230 0.66 -9.91 -6.88
CA ALA A 230 1.50 -10.61 -5.91
C ALA A 230 1.82 -9.73 -4.70
N LEU A 231 2.19 -8.46 -4.92
CA LEU A 231 2.44 -7.49 -3.85
C LEU A 231 1.19 -7.21 -3.03
N TYR A 232 0.02 -7.06 -3.67
CA TYR A 232 -1.26 -6.87 -2.98
C TYR A 232 -1.55 -8.02 -2.01
N ARG A 233 -1.45 -9.27 -2.48
CA ARG A 233 -1.65 -10.46 -1.66
C ARG A 233 -0.64 -10.57 -0.53
N LEU A 234 0.64 -10.31 -0.82
CA LEU A 234 1.69 -10.31 0.18
C LEU A 234 1.36 -9.31 1.30
N PHE A 235 0.96 -8.08 0.95
CA PHE A 235 0.56 -7.09 1.93
C PHE A 235 -0.67 -7.51 2.75
N GLU A 236 -1.72 -8.02 2.10
CA GLU A 236 -2.96 -8.44 2.76
C GLU A 236 -2.70 -9.61 3.74
N VAL A 237 -2.01 -10.65 3.27
CA VAL A 237 -1.83 -11.90 4.01
C VAL A 237 -0.73 -11.81 5.06
N CYS A 238 0.44 -11.28 4.70
CA CYS A 238 1.62 -11.31 5.57
C CYS A 238 1.82 -10.02 6.35
N TYR A 239 1.60 -8.87 5.70
CA TYR A 239 1.83 -7.59 6.35
C TYR A 239 0.58 -7.01 6.99
N GLY A 240 -0.56 -7.71 6.90
CA GLY A 240 -1.78 -7.33 7.60
C GLY A 240 -2.47 -6.09 7.07
N MET A 241 -2.22 -5.73 5.81
CA MET A 241 -2.96 -4.68 5.13
C MET A 241 -4.44 -5.07 5.05
N GLU A 242 -5.33 -4.12 5.34
CA GLU A 242 -6.77 -4.28 5.14
C GLU A 242 -7.27 -3.28 4.10
N ILE A 243 -8.21 -3.73 3.27
CA ILE A 243 -8.96 -2.84 2.37
C ILE A 243 -10.25 -2.40 3.07
N ALA A 244 -10.62 -1.15 2.85
CA ALA A 244 -11.88 -0.58 3.30
C ALA A 244 -12.42 0.38 2.24
N VAL A 245 -13.63 0.88 2.50
CA VAL A 245 -14.16 2.05 1.79
C VAL A 245 -14.46 3.15 2.80
N ILE A 246 -14.23 4.39 2.41
CA ILE A 246 -14.51 5.58 3.22
C ILE A 246 -15.58 6.42 2.50
N ASP A 247 -16.62 6.81 3.22
CA ASP A 247 -17.65 7.68 2.65
C ASP A 247 -17.26 9.17 2.75
N SER A 248 -18.13 10.05 2.23
CA SER A 248 -17.91 11.50 2.27
C SER A 248 -17.94 12.10 3.69
N GLY A 249 -18.46 11.36 4.67
CA GLY A 249 -18.44 11.74 6.08
C GLY A 249 -17.21 11.24 6.84
N GLY A 250 -16.24 10.65 6.14
CA GLY A 250 -15.04 10.08 6.75
C GLY A 250 -15.27 8.76 7.49
N ARG A 251 -16.44 8.13 7.31
CA ARG A 251 -16.76 6.86 7.99
C ARG A 251 -16.19 5.70 7.20
N LEU A 252 -15.46 4.83 7.91
CA LEU A 252 -14.83 3.65 7.33
C LEU A 252 -15.76 2.44 7.36
N TYR A 253 -15.68 1.59 6.35
CA TYR A 253 -16.44 0.35 6.22
C TYR A 253 -15.52 -0.76 5.71
N ASN A 254 -15.47 -1.88 6.41
CA ASN A 254 -14.60 -3.01 6.07
C ASN A 254 -15.39 -4.32 5.94
N ARG A 255 -14.70 -5.44 5.70
CA ARG A 255 -15.38 -6.73 5.51
C ARG A 255 -15.88 -7.41 6.79
N THR A 256 -15.42 -6.99 7.97
CA THR A 256 -15.65 -7.68 9.24
C THR A 256 -16.58 -6.92 10.19
N GLY A 257 -16.96 -5.70 9.84
CA GLY A 257 -17.88 -4.88 10.62
C GLY A 257 -19.32 -5.37 10.55
N GLU A 258 -20.20 -4.69 11.26
CA GLU A 258 -21.64 -4.94 11.18
C GLU A 258 -22.21 -4.34 9.89
N ALA A 259 -23.13 -5.06 9.24
CA ALA A 259 -23.75 -4.62 7.99
C ALA A 259 -24.42 -3.24 8.16
N GLY A 260 -24.19 -2.34 7.19
CA GLY A 260 -24.72 -0.97 7.20
C GLY A 260 -24.13 -0.04 8.27
N ARG A 261 -23.27 -0.51 9.17
CA ARG A 261 -22.66 0.30 10.22
C ARG A 261 -21.20 0.63 9.93
N PRO A 262 -20.74 1.83 10.31
CA PRO A 262 -19.35 2.21 10.14
C PRO A 262 -18.46 1.38 11.08
N TRP A 263 -17.32 0.95 10.56
CA TRP A 263 -16.27 0.27 11.30
C TRP A 263 -15.46 1.29 12.11
N ARG A 264 -15.34 1.04 13.42
CA ARG A 264 -14.46 1.83 14.30
C ARG A 264 -13.04 1.30 14.17
N LEU A 265 -12.16 2.10 13.59
CA LEU A 265 -10.75 1.76 13.42
C LEU A 265 -10.06 1.60 14.78
N ASN A 266 -9.39 0.48 15.00
CA ASN A 266 -8.52 0.29 16.16
C ASN A 266 -7.16 0.95 15.85
N MET A 267 -6.91 2.10 16.48
CA MET A 267 -5.71 2.92 16.28
C MET A 267 -4.43 2.34 16.91
N ASP A 268 -4.57 1.32 17.77
CA ASP A 268 -3.42 0.57 18.31
C ASP A 268 -2.92 -0.46 17.30
N ARG A 269 -3.86 -1.07 16.54
CA ARG A 269 -3.54 -2.07 15.51
C ARG A 269 -3.16 -1.42 14.18
N PHE A 270 -3.91 -0.42 13.74
CA PHE A 270 -3.75 0.24 12.46
C PHE A 270 -3.24 1.67 12.64
N SER A 271 -2.51 2.16 11.65
CA SER A 271 -2.20 3.58 11.61
C SER A 271 -3.45 4.41 11.27
N GLY A 272 -3.48 5.66 11.74
CA GLY A 272 -4.42 6.66 11.25
C GLY A 272 -4.21 7.06 9.79
N PHE A 273 -3.09 6.68 9.15
CA PHE A 273 -2.85 6.95 7.74
C PHE A 273 -3.65 6.01 6.85
N VAL A 274 -4.66 6.61 6.23
CA VAL A 274 -5.46 5.95 5.22
C VAL A 274 -4.83 6.22 3.86
N ARG A 275 -4.52 5.17 3.11
CA ARG A 275 -3.90 5.32 1.79
C ARG A 275 -4.94 5.14 0.69
N GLN A 276 -5.15 6.19 -0.09
CA GLN A 276 -6.03 6.12 -1.25
C GLN A 276 -5.23 5.57 -2.45
N PRO A 277 -5.60 4.40 -3.00
CA PRO A 277 -4.95 3.89 -4.20
C PRO A 277 -5.32 4.75 -5.41
N SER A 278 -4.32 5.15 -6.16
CA SER A 278 -4.47 5.74 -7.50
C SER A 278 -4.21 4.69 -8.58
N GLY A 279 -4.81 4.87 -9.75
CA GLY A 279 -4.60 4.01 -10.91
C GLY A 279 -5.31 2.64 -10.85
N ARG A 280 -4.65 1.60 -11.39
CA ARG A 280 -5.26 0.29 -11.65
C ARG A 280 -5.23 -0.62 -10.40
N LEU A 281 -6.40 -0.87 -9.83
CA LEU A 281 -6.58 -1.88 -8.78
C LEU A 281 -6.39 -3.32 -9.32
N THR A 282 -5.99 -4.23 -8.44
CA THR A 282 -5.92 -5.66 -8.76
C THR A 282 -7.33 -6.28 -8.81
N LEU A 283 -7.51 -7.44 -9.45
CA LEU A 283 -8.82 -8.11 -9.47
C LEU A 283 -9.28 -8.49 -8.06
N ASP A 284 -8.37 -9.08 -7.26
CA ASP A 284 -8.69 -9.49 -5.88
C ASP A 284 -9.12 -8.30 -5.00
N GLU A 285 -8.47 -7.16 -5.18
CA GLU A 285 -8.80 -5.90 -4.50
C GLU A 285 -10.17 -5.36 -4.96
N LYS A 286 -10.44 -5.33 -6.27
CA LYS A 286 -11.73 -4.90 -6.83
C LYS A 286 -12.87 -5.76 -6.28
N ASP A 287 -12.69 -7.07 -6.28
CA ASP A 287 -13.70 -8.01 -5.79
C ASP A 287 -13.93 -7.84 -4.28
N GLY A 288 -12.86 -7.62 -3.52
CA GLY A 288 -12.95 -7.33 -2.09
C GLY A 288 -13.73 -6.05 -1.80
N ILE A 289 -13.45 -4.97 -2.53
CA ILE A 289 -14.16 -3.69 -2.44
C ILE A 289 -15.63 -3.86 -2.83
N ALA A 290 -15.92 -4.60 -3.92
CA ALA A 290 -17.29 -4.84 -4.36
C ALA A 290 -18.10 -5.58 -3.29
N ARG A 291 -17.50 -6.58 -2.63
CA ARG A 291 -18.13 -7.28 -1.49
C ARG A 291 -18.40 -6.36 -0.31
N ILE A 292 -17.47 -5.48 0.06
CA ILE A 292 -17.69 -4.50 1.15
C ILE A 292 -18.86 -3.57 0.80
N ARG A 293 -18.90 -3.05 -0.43
CA ARG A 293 -19.99 -2.17 -0.89
C ARG A 293 -21.34 -2.88 -0.89
N ALA A 294 -21.39 -4.13 -1.34
CA ALA A 294 -22.61 -4.92 -1.33
C ALA A 294 -23.08 -5.24 0.10
N PHE A 295 -22.14 -5.57 0.99
CA PHE A 295 -22.43 -5.91 2.39
C PHE A 295 -23.02 -4.74 3.19
N HIS A 296 -22.54 -3.51 2.96
CA HIS A 296 -23.04 -2.34 3.70
C HIS A 296 -24.18 -1.60 3.00
N GLY A 297 -24.30 -1.69 1.67
CA GLY A 297 -25.28 -0.91 0.89
C GLY A 297 -24.99 0.59 0.89
N GLY A 298 -25.52 1.35 -0.08
CA GLY A 298 -25.41 2.82 -0.09
C GLY A 298 -24.02 3.43 -0.35
N LEU A 299 -22.96 2.63 -0.49
CA LEU A 299 -21.58 3.09 -0.63
C LEU A 299 -21.15 3.30 -2.10
N ARG A 300 -22.02 3.81 -2.98
CA ARG A 300 -21.68 3.98 -4.41
C ARG A 300 -20.63 5.08 -4.63
N ALA A 301 -20.75 6.20 -3.90
CA ALA A 301 -19.82 7.34 -3.98
C ALA A 301 -18.62 7.24 -3.02
N ALA A 302 -18.49 6.16 -2.24
CA ALA A 302 -17.39 5.99 -1.31
C ALA A 302 -16.05 5.80 -2.05
N HIS A 303 -14.96 6.25 -1.43
CA HIS A 303 -13.60 6.06 -1.92
C HIS A 303 -13.01 4.75 -1.39
N ASN A 304 -12.18 4.10 -2.19
CA ASN A 304 -11.47 2.89 -1.77
C ASN A 304 -10.22 3.30 -1.01
N VAL A 305 -9.89 2.57 0.05
CA VAL A 305 -8.70 2.88 0.84
C VAL A 305 -8.01 1.62 1.34
N ARG A 306 -6.71 1.74 1.60
CA ARG A 306 -5.87 0.70 2.21
C ARG A 306 -5.42 1.17 3.57
N LEU A 307 -5.59 0.31 4.57
CA LEU A 307 -5.14 0.52 5.93
C LEU A 307 -3.97 -0.42 6.20
N PHE A 308 -2.94 0.11 6.82
CA PHE A 308 -1.74 -0.64 7.15
C PHE A 308 -1.56 -0.72 8.67
N PRO A 309 -0.98 -1.81 9.19
CA PRO A 309 -0.71 -1.90 10.61
C PRO A 309 0.24 -0.80 11.07
N ARG A 310 0.02 -0.32 12.29
CA ARG A 310 0.78 0.77 12.89
C ARG A 310 2.30 0.53 12.87
N ARG A 311 2.70 -0.73 13.05
CA ARG A 311 4.10 -1.18 13.00
C ARG A 311 4.72 -1.07 11.61
N LEU A 312 3.98 -1.44 10.56
CA LEU A 312 4.49 -1.33 9.19
C LEU A 312 4.74 0.13 8.83
N ASP A 313 3.78 1.01 9.13
CA ASP A 313 3.93 2.44 8.87
C ASP A 313 5.08 3.04 9.69
N ALA A 314 5.23 2.67 10.96
CA ALA A 314 6.38 3.10 11.75
C ALA A 314 7.71 2.70 11.09
N LEU A 315 7.87 1.44 10.67
CA LEU A 315 9.11 0.99 10.02
C LEU A 315 9.36 1.71 8.70
N LEU A 316 8.31 1.99 7.92
CA LEU A 316 8.39 2.77 6.69
C LEU A 316 8.84 4.20 6.97
N LEU A 317 8.19 4.91 7.89
CA LEU A 317 8.50 6.31 8.19
C LEU A 317 9.88 6.46 8.83
N GLY A 318 10.22 5.58 9.77
CA GLY A 318 11.57 5.54 10.35
C GLY A 318 12.62 5.21 9.30
N GLY A 319 12.34 4.27 8.39
CA GLY A 319 13.23 3.96 7.28
C GLY A 319 13.43 5.14 6.32
N LEU A 320 12.35 5.84 5.98
CA LEU A 320 12.41 7.06 5.16
C LEU A 320 13.23 8.14 5.87
N LYS A 321 13.01 8.35 7.17
CA LYS A 321 13.80 9.30 7.96
C LYS A 321 15.27 8.93 8.02
N ALA A 322 15.60 7.65 8.14
CA ALA A 322 16.99 7.18 8.14
C ALA A 322 17.68 7.40 6.78
N VAL A 323 16.97 7.18 5.66
CA VAL A 323 17.52 7.41 4.31
C VAL A 323 17.63 8.90 3.97
N VAL A 324 16.58 9.68 4.26
CA VAL A 324 16.49 11.11 3.94
C VAL A 324 17.28 11.98 4.92
N GLY A 325 17.43 11.51 6.16
CA GLY A 325 18.11 12.24 7.23
C GLY A 325 17.34 13.45 7.73
N LYS A 326 18.06 14.54 8.00
CA LYS A 326 17.49 15.76 8.62
C LYS A 326 16.41 16.42 7.77
N SER A 327 16.52 16.32 6.44
CA SER A 327 15.61 16.95 5.47
C SER A 327 14.19 16.38 5.44
N TYR A 328 13.93 15.25 6.11
CA TYR A 328 12.60 14.63 6.13
C TYR A 328 11.49 15.57 6.62
N ALA A 329 11.76 16.35 7.67
CA ALA A 329 10.75 17.20 8.30
C ALA A 329 10.46 18.48 7.50
N SER A 330 11.41 18.92 6.67
CA SER A 330 11.29 20.10 5.82
C SER A 330 10.81 19.79 4.40
N ALA A 331 10.69 18.51 4.06
CA ALA A 331 10.29 18.10 2.74
C ALA A 331 8.81 18.38 2.50
N SER A 332 8.46 18.75 1.27
CA SER A 332 7.07 18.89 0.88
C SER A 332 6.51 17.54 0.43
N THR A 333 7.30 16.80 -0.36
CA THR A 333 6.88 15.57 -1.02
C THR A 333 7.97 14.51 -0.98
N ILE A 334 7.59 13.28 -0.66
CA ILE A 334 8.45 12.09 -0.74
C ILE A 334 7.78 11.09 -1.69
N ARG A 335 8.48 10.75 -2.77
CA ARG A 335 8.02 9.72 -3.71
C ARG A 335 8.93 8.50 -3.65
N ALA A 336 8.36 7.31 -3.73
CA ALA A 336 9.12 6.06 -3.83
C ALA A 336 8.33 5.01 -4.59
N HIS A 337 8.88 3.80 -4.74
CA HIS A 337 8.15 2.66 -5.30
C HIS A 337 8.33 1.41 -4.45
N TYR A 338 7.27 0.60 -4.40
CA TYR A 338 7.35 -0.75 -3.85
C TYR A 338 7.97 -1.70 -4.87
N ARG A 339 8.93 -2.51 -4.41
CA ARG A 339 9.40 -3.69 -5.12
C ARG A 339 9.18 -4.92 -4.24
N ARG A 340 8.74 -6.01 -4.87
CA ARG A 340 8.69 -7.33 -4.25
C ARG A 340 9.95 -8.10 -4.64
N ASP A 341 10.58 -8.73 -3.66
CA ASP A 341 11.69 -9.66 -3.85
C ASP A 341 11.42 -10.92 -3.03
N GLY A 342 10.89 -11.96 -3.67
CA GLY A 342 10.29 -13.10 -2.97
C GLY A 342 9.16 -12.64 -2.04
N ASP A 343 9.31 -12.91 -0.74
CA ASP A 343 8.36 -12.51 0.31
C ASP A 343 8.77 -11.19 1.01
N MET A 344 9.88 -10.59 0.57
CA MET A 344 10.32 -9.29 1.04
C MET A 344 9.63 -8.18 0.27
N VAL A 345 9.28 -7.12 1.01
CA VAL A 345 8.81 -5.86 0.45
C VAL A 345 9.91 -4.84 0.65
N LEU A 346 10.38 -4.29 -0.46
CA LEU A 346 11.38 -3.23 -0.49
C LEU A 346 10.72 -1.92 -0.92
N VAL A 347 11.23 -0.81 -0.39
CA VAL A 347 10.94 0.54 -0.87
C VAL A 347 12.22 1.14 -1.42
N GLU A 348 12.17 1.58 -2.66
CA GLU A 348 13.34 2.07 -3.41
C GLU A 348 12.94 3.22 -4.33
N GLY A 349 13.91 3.79 -5.07
CA GLY A 349 13.70 4.92 -5.97
C GLY A 349 13.19 6.17 -5.23
N ILE A 350 13.68 6.38 -4.01
CA ILE A 350 13.23 7.45 -3.13
C ILE A 350 13.62 8.80 -3.76
N ARG A 351 12.66 9.71 -3.83
CA ARG A 351 12.83 11.09 -4.29
C ARG A 351 12.27 12.05 -3.26
N LEU A 352 13.04 13.09 -2.93
CA LEU A 352 12.66 14.17 -2.03
C LEU A 352 12.49 15.44 -2.85
N ASP A 353 11.27 15.96 -2.94
CA ASP A 353 10.97 17.16 -3.73
C ASP A 353 11.51 17.07 -5.17
N GLY A 354 11.36 15.88 -5.77
CA GLY A 354 11.83 15.55 -7.12
C GLY A 354 13.30 15.09 -7.20
N GLN A 355 14.12 15.35 -6.18
CA GLN A 355 15.54 14.98 -6.17
C GLN A 355 15.75 13.51 -5.77
N PRO A 356 16.47 12.70 -6.55
CA PRO A 356 16.72 11.30 -6.21
C PRO A 356 17.64 11.18 -4.99
N ILE A 357 17.28 10.29 -4.06
CA ILE A 357 18.10 9.93 -2.91
C ILE A 357 18.51 8.47 -3.04
N LEU A 358 19.80 8.22 -2.91
CA LEU A 358 20.34 6.87 -2.90
C LEU A 358 19.97 6.17 -1.60
N GLY A 359 19.15 5.14 -1.71
CA GLY A 359 18.84 4.27 -0.59
C GLY A 359 17.70 3.32 -0.88
N ARG A 360 17.56 2.33 0.00
CA ARG A 360 16.42 1.42 0.01
C ARG A 360 16.04 1.08 1.45
N ILE A 361 14.76 0.78 1.64
CA ILE A 361 14.20 0.38 2.93
C ILE A 361 13.66 -1.04 2.79
N ASP A 362 14.10 -1.92 3.67
CA ASP A 362 13.57 -3.28 3.75
C ASP A 362 12.42 -3.37 4.76
N LEU A 363 11.21 -3.67 4.32
CA LEU A 363 10.06 -3.81 5.21
C LEU A 363 9.87 -5.22 5.74
N SER A 364 10.71 -6.20 5.39
CA SER A 364 10.57 -7.63 5.74
C SER A 364 10.24 -7.88 7.22
N LYS A 365 10.83 -7.11 8.13
CA LYS A 365 10.61 -7.23 9.60
C LYS A 365 9.25 -6.75 10.08
N ALA A 366 8.48 -6.05 9.24
CA ALA A 366 7.12 -5.63 9.51
C ALA A 366 6.10 -6.75 9.30
N GLY A 367 6.43 -7.73 8.45
CA GLY A 367 5.57 -8.86 8.17
C GLY A 367 5.31 -9.69 9.41
N ARG A 368 4.10 -10.22 9.53
CA ARG A 368 3.83 -11.40 10.36
C ARG A 368 4.39 -12.62 9.64
N SER A 369 4.60 -13.73 10.35
CA SER A 369 5.04 -14.97 9.70
C SER A 369 4.08 -15.33 8.56
N CYS A 370 4.59 -15.27 7.32
CA CYS A 370 3.87 -15.77 6.16
C CYS A 370 3.72 -17.27 6.35
N ARG A 371 2.48 -17.75 6.49
CA ARG A 371 2.19 -19.17 6.46
C ARG A 371 2.20 -19.64 5.01
N PRO A 372 3.22 -20.41 4.55
CA PRO A 372 3.39 -20.76 3.14
C PRO A 372 2.26 -21.67 2.62
N ASP A 373 1.53 -22.33 3.52
CA ASP A 373 0.40 -23.21 3.25
C ASP A 373 -0.85 -22.49 2.69
N LYS A 374 -0.89 -21.14 2.70
CA LYS A 374 -1.99 -20.35 2.11
C LYS A 374 -1.74 -19.84 0.69
N TRP A 375 -0.65 -20.26 0.05
CA TRP A 375 -0.15 -19.65 -1.20
C TRP A 375 -0.36 -20.48 -2.47
N SER A 376 -0.83 -21.73 -2.34
CA SER A 376 -1.01 -22.68 -3.46
C SER A 376 -2.35 -22.51 -4.16
#